data_AF-A0A954MZU2-F1
#
_entry.id   AF-A0A954MZU2-F1
#
_cell.length_a   1.000
_cell.length_b   1.000
_cell.length_c   1.000
_cell.angle_alpha   90.00
_cell.angle_beta   90.00
_cell.angle_gamma   90.00
#
_symmetry.space_group_name_H-M   'P 1'
#
loop_
_entity.id
_entity.type
_entity.pdbx_description
1 polymer ?
#
loop_
_entity_poly.entity_id
_entity_poly.type
_entity_poly.pdbx_seq_one_letter_code
_entity_poly.pdbx_strand_id
1 'polypeptide(L)'
;LNSVDASDLEYDADHDFRLNNWSYDWPRYSEPFYYGRAAEGMTLILMFDRDYSPEDEIRFSLFKYKVPKHPRPAWDFQYVVHKLETGKEYGFRGRLVWKKFVDEGDVVREYETWRAGLGK
;
A
#
# COMPACT_ATOMS: atom_id res chain seq x y z
N LEU A 1 23.34 5.48 -1.77
CA LEU A 1 23.18 6.69 -2.60
C LEU A 1 22.63 7.79 -1.71
N ASN A 2 23.50 8.55 -1.06
CA ASN A 2 23.12 9.68 -0.22
C ASN A 2 23.25 10.95 -1.07
N SER A 3 22.12 11.53 -1.48
CA SER A 3 22.11 12.84 -2.14
C SER A 3 22.21 13.93 -1.07
N VAL A 4 23.43 14.30 -0.71
CA VAL A 4 23.72 15.30 0.35
C VAL A 4 23.53 16.74 -0.17
N ASP A 5 23.36 16.92 -1.49
CA ASP A 5 23.30 18.22 -2.17
C ASP A 5 21.88 18.65 -2.62
N ALA A 6 20.83 17.97 -2.16
CA ALA A 6 19.46 18.41 -2.44
C ALA A 6 19.09 19.57 -1.49
N SER A 7 18.71 20.72 -2.04
CA SER A 7 18.14 21.82 -1.25
C SER A 7 16.88 21.37 -0.53
N ASP A 8 16.70 21.80 0.72
CA ASP A 8 15.46 21.56 1.47
C ASP A 8 14.25 22.03 0.65
N LEU A 9 13.21 21.19 0.61
CA LEU A 9 11.94 21.57 -0.01
C LEU A 9 11.30 22.64 0.87
N GLU A 10 11.06 23.83 0.31
CA GLU A 10 10.22 24.85 0.95
C GLU A 10 8.78 24.34 0.99
N TYR A 11 8.25 24.16 2.21
CA TYR A 11 6.86 23.79 2.42
C TYR A 11 5.96 25.01 2.20
N ASP A 12 4.82 24.80 1.55
CA ASP A 12 3.79 25.83 1.38
C ASP A 12 3.25 26.29 2.75
N ALA A 13 3.13 27.61 2.94
CA ALA A 13 2.65 28.21 4.18
C ALA A 13 1.16 27.91 4.46
N ASP A 14 0.39 27.56 3.41
CA ASP A 14 -1.02 27.20 3.52
C ASP A 14 -1.24 25.71 3.87
N HIS A 15 -0.17 24.95 4.11
CA HIS A 15 -0.25 23.56 4.54
C HIS A 15 -0.52 23.47 6.06
N ASP A 16 -1.70 23.91 6.49
CA ASP A 16 -2.20 23.79 7.87
C ASP A 16 -2.60 22.34 8.25
N PHE A 17 -1.93 21.36 7.64
CA PHE A 17 -2.16 19.93 7.79
C PHE A 17 -0.82 19.23 8.04
N ARG A 18 -0.34 19.38 9.28
CA ARG A 18 1.05 19.13 9.68
C ARG A 18 1.59 17.75 9.29
N LEU A 19 0.76 16.71 9.17
CA LEU A 19 1.05 15.42 8.52
C LEU A 19 -0.30 14.77 8.16
N ASN A 20 -0.64 14.62 6.89
CA ASN A 20 -1.88 13.94 6.43
C ASN A 20 -1.83 12.41 6.62
N ASN A 21 -1.24 11.93 7.70
CA ASN A 21 -0.97 10.53 7.94
C ASN A 21 -1.47 10.14 9.34
N TRP A 22 -2.76 9.80 9.41
CA TRP A 22 -3.35 9.16 10.58
C TRP A 22 -3.38 7.65 10.34
N SER A 23 -2.66 6.91 11.18
CA SER A 23 -2.80 5.46 11.28
C SER A 23 -3.84 5.12 12.33
N TYR A 24 -4.67 4.12 12.05
CA TYR A 24 -5.67 3.61 12.97
C TYR A 24 -5.28 2.19 13.39
N ASP A 25 -5.47 1.85 14.66
CA ASP A 25 -5.20 0.48 15.15
C ASP A 25 -6.20 -0.54 14.57
N TRP A 26 -7.41 -0.08 14.23
CA TRP A 26 -8.50 -0.83 13.62
C TRP A 26 -9.29 0.03 12.61
N PRO A 27 -9.91 -0.58 11.58
CA PRO A 27 -9.94 -2.00 11.24
C PRO A 27 -8.63 -2.52 10.60
N ARG A 28 -8.40 -3.83 10.67
CA ARG A 28 -7.29 -4.54 9.98
C ARG A 28 -7.82 -5.27 8.74
N TYR A 29 -6.97 -5.43 7.73
CA TYR A 29 -7.27 -6.28 6.57
C TYR A 29 -7.09 -7.75 6.94
N SER A 30 -7.73 -8.66 6.20
CA SER A 30 -7.58 -10.10 6.40
C SER A 30 -6.39 -10.68 5.66
N GLU A 31 -6.03 -10.07 4.52
CA GLU A 31 -4.89 -10.47 3.69
C GLU A 31 -4.15 -9.21 3.20
N PRO A 32 -2.81 -9.24 3.06
CA PRO A 32 -1.98 -8.12 2.64
C PRO A 32 -2.09 -7.81 1.14
N PHE A 33 -3.31 -7.61 0.65
CA PHE A 33 -3.57 -7.04 -0.66
C PHE A 33 -4.79 -6.11 -0.65
N TYR A 34 -4.84 -5.22 -1.63
CA TYR A 34 -6.07 -4.52 -1.98
C TYR A 34 -6.25 -4.53 -3.49
N TYR A 35 -7.48 -4.32 -3.91
CA TYR A 35 -7.82 -4.11 -5.29
C TYR A 35 -8.84 -3.00 -5.42
N GLY A 36 -8.96 -2.49 -6.63
CA GLY A 36 -10.21 -1.88 -6.99
C GLY A 36 -10.39 -1.77 -8.49
N ARG A 37 -11.57 -1.26 -8.81
CA ARG A 37 -12.08 -1.23 -10.17
C ARG A 37 -11.68 0.07 -10.87
N ALA A 38 -11.35 -0.06 -12.13
CA ALA A 38 -11.04 1.05 -13.01
C ALA A 38 -11.97 1.04 -14.24
N ALA A 39 -11.80 2.01 -15.12
CA ALA A 39 -12.55 2.10 -16.36
C ALA A 39 -12.38 0.85 -17.23
N GLU A 40 -13.30 0.64 -18.17
CA GLU A 40 -13.26 -0.48 -19.12
C GLU A 40 -13.28 -1.87 -18.47
N GLY A 41 -13.91 -1.98 -17.30
CA GLY A 41 -14.00 -3.25 -16.57
C GLY A 41 -12.65 -3.79 -16.14
N MET A 42 -11.67 -2.91 -15.89
CA MET A 42 -10.33 -3.29 -15.43
C MET A 42 -10.27 -3.31 -13.90
N THR A 43 -9.31 -4.05 -13.37
CA THR A 43 -8.95 -4.02 -11.96
C THR A 43 -7.44 -3.90 -11.77
N LEU A 44 -7.05 -3.05 -10.81
CA LEU A 44 -5.72 -2.98 -10.26
C LEU A 44 -5.71 -3.76 -8.95
N ILE A 45 -4.73 -4.65 -8.78
CA ILE A 45 -4.49 -5.39 -7.55
C ILE A 45 -3.06 -5.11 -7.11
N LEU A 46 -2.88 -4.71 -5.86
CA LEU A 46 -1.57 -4.56 -5.22
C LEU A 46 -1.48 -5.56 -4.07
N MET A 47 -0.49 -6.45 -4.15
CA MET A 47 -0.34 -7.60 -3.27
C MET A 47 1.04 -7.58 -2.63
N PHE A 48 1.11 -7.89 -1.34
CA PHE A 48 2.34 -7.85 -0.55
C PHE A 48 2.56 -9.17 0.18
N ASP A 49 3.81 -9.51 0.42
CA ASP A 49 4.19 -10.74 1.09
C ASP A 49 4.35 -10.58 2.61
N ARG A 50 4.22 -9.34 3.09
CA ARG A 50 4.28 -8.92 4.49
C ARG A 50 2.90 -8.55 4.99
N ASP A 51 2.50 -9.21 6.07
CA ASP A 51 1.39 -8.80 6.93
C ASP A 51 2.00 -8.17 8.21
N TYR A 52 1.19 -7.90 9.23
CA TYR A 52 1.66 -7.49 10.54
C TYR A 52 2.59 -8.54 11.17
N SER A 53 3.77 -8.08 11.59
CA SER A 53 4.67 -8.78 12.50
C SER A 53 5.21 -7.82 13.56
N PRO A 54 5.76 -8.31 14.69
CA PRO A 54 6.47 -7.47 15.64
C PRO A 54 7.67 -6.70 15.05
N GLU A 55 8.22 -7.16 13.93
CA GLU A 55 9.38 -6.58 13.24
C GLU A 55 8.98 -5.48 12.25
N ASP A 56 8.04 -5.79 11.36
CA ASP A 56 7.56 -4.92 10.31
C ASP A 56 6.12 -5.22 9.87
N GLU A 57 5.51 -4.30 9.14
CA GLU A 57 4.18 -4.49 8.57
C GLU A 57 3.97 -3.67 7.29
N ILE A 58 3.02 -4.12 6.45
CA ILE A 58 2.42 -3.29 5.39
C ILE A 58 1.11 -2.70 5.91
N ARG A 59 0.93 -1.40 5.75
CA ARG A 59 -0.32 -0.69 6.04
C ARG A 59 -0.91 -0.13 4.75
N PHE A 60 -2.23 -0.13 4.64
CA PHE A 60 -2.93 0.52 3.53
C PHE A 60 -3.43 1.90 3.93
N SER A 61 -3.16 2.88 3.08
CA SER A 61 -3.60 4.26 3.24
C SER A 61 -4.77 4.50 2.30
N LEU A 62 -5.90 4.91 2.86
CA LEU A 62 -7.09 5.26 2.10
C LEU A 62 -7.30 6.78 2.16
N PHE A 63 -6.95 7.49 1.09
CA PHE A 63 -7.26 8.90 1.00
C PHE A 63 -8.70 9.08 0.55
N LYS A 64 -9.55 9.58 1.46
CA LYS A 64 -10.90 10.03 1.11
C LYS A 64 -10.80 11.38 0.39
N TYR A 65 -10.45 11.39 -0.90
CA TYR A 65 -10.64 12.61 -1.68
C TYR A 65 -12.13 12.96 -1.67
N LYS A 66 -12.44 14.19 -1.26
CA LYS A 66 -13.77 14.78 -1.39
C LYS A 66 -14.03 15.15 -2.85
N VAL A 67 -14.12 14.16 -3.74
CA VAL A 67 -14.73 14.40 -5.05
C VAL A 67 -16.24 14.37 -4.88
N PRO A 68 -16.99 15.38 -5.36
CA PRO A 68 -18.44 15.47 -5.18
C PRO A 68 -19.21 14.28 -5.76
N LYS A 69 -18.58 13.50 -6.65
CA LYS A 69 -19.19 12.35 -7.34
C LYS A 69 -18.14 11.25 -7.53
N HIS A 70 -18.46 10.03 -7.11
CA HIS A 70 -17.61 8.83 -7.23
C HIS A 70 -16.21 8.97 -6.57
N PRO A 71 -16.11 8.89 -5.23
CA PRO A 71 -14.82 8.86 -4.56
C PRO A 71 -13.95 7.75 -5.14
N ARG A 72 -12.86 8.15 -5.78
CA ARG A 72 -11.75 7.28 -6.17
C ARG A 72 -10.68 7.49 -5.12
N PRO A 73 -10.65 6.67 -4.06
CA PRO A 73 -9.59 6.84 -3.08
C PRO A 73 -8.24 6.65 -3.78
N ALA A 74 -7.25 7.49 -3.48
CA ALA A 74 -5.89 7.06 -3.76
C ALA A 74 -5.63 5.85 -2.87
N TRP A 75 -5.13 4.80 -3.50
CA TRP A 75 -4.67 3.61 -2.81
C TRP A 75 -3.16 3.69 -2.72
N ASP A 76 -2.69 3.89 -1.50
CA ASP A 76 -1.26 3.91 -1.19
C ASP A 76 -0.98 2.91 -0.07
N PHE A 77 0.28 2.58 0.14
CA PHE A 77 0.69 1.68 1.19
C PHE A 77 1.93 2.23 1.90
N GLN A 78 2.13 1.80 3.13
CA GLN A 78 3.30 2.13 3.93
C GLN A 78 3.97 0.83 4.34
N TYR A 79 5.28 0.77 4.20
CA TYR A 79 6.10 -0.26 4.81
C TYR A 79 6.69 0.30 6.10
N VAL A 80 6.29 -0.28 7.24
CA VAL A 80 6.64 0.22 8.58
C VAL A 80 7.55 -0.79 9.24
N VAL A 81 8.74 -0.37 9.67
CA VAL A 81 9.68 -1.18 10.46
C VAL A 81 9.64 -0.69 11.90
N HIS A 82 9.29 -1.56 12.85
CA HIS A 82 9.04 -1.17 14.24
C HIS A 82 10.32 -1.05 15.08
N LYS A 83 11.36 -1.80 14.75
CA LYS A 83 12.63 -1.86 15.49
C LYS A 83 13.81 -1.83 14.53
N LEU A 84 14.12 -0.64 14.01
CA LEU A 84 15.24 -0.50 13.09
C LEU A 84 16.56 -0.90 13.78
N GLU A 85 17.33 -1.75 13.12
CA GLU A 85 18.62 -2.26 13.60
C GLU A 85 19.69 -1.96 12.56
N THR A 86 20.84 -1.42 12.99
CA THR A 86 21.97 -1.14 12.10
C THR A 86 22.49 -2.42 11.46
N GLY A 87 22.68 -2.41 10.15
CA GLY A 87 23.24 -3.54 9.40
C GLY A 87 22.25 -4.65 9.06
N LYS A 88 20.97 -4.52 9.42
CA LYS A 88 19.91 -5.44 9.01
C LYS A 88 19.19 -4.91 7.78
N GLU A 89 19.00 -5.79 6.79
CA GLU A 89 18.20 -5.48 5.61
C GLU A 89 16.72 -5.72 5.91
N TYR A 90 15.89 -4.76 5.48
CA TYR A 90 14.44 -4.80 5.63
C TYR A 90 13.83 -4.67 4.24
N GLY A 91 12.83 -5.48 3.93
CA GLY A 91 12.15 -5.41 2.66
C GLY A 91 10.92 -6.31 2.59
N PHE A 92 10.15 -6.09 1.53
CA PHE A 92 8.98 -6.87 1.20
C PHE A 92 9.03 -7.24 -0.28
N ARG A 93 8.27 -8.27 -0.65
CA ARG A 93 7.96 -8.60 -2.04
C ARG A 93 6.57 -8.08 -2.35
N GLY A 94 6.44 -7.30 -3.42
CA GLY A 94 5.17 -6.81 -3.92
C GLY A 94 4.90 -7.35 -5.32
N ARG A 95 3.62 -7.44 -5.68
CA ARG A 95 3.17 -7.69 -7.06
C ARG A 95 2.00 -6.77 -7.41
N LEU A 96 2.11 -6.16 -8.58
CA LEU A 96 1.04 -5.40 -9.22
C LEU A 96 0.41 -6.23 -10.32
N VAL A 97 -0.92 -6.31 -10.33
CA VAL A 97 -1.69 -6.95 -11.42
C VAL A 97 -2.67 -5.94 -12.00
N TRP A 98 -2.72 -5.89 -13.32
CA TRP A 98 -3.68 -5.09 -14.10
C TRP A 98 -4.37 -6.01 -15.11
N LYS A 99 -5.64 -6.34 -14.85
CA LYS A 99 -6.41 -7.31 -15.65
C LYS A 99 -7.88 -6.92 -15.76
N LYS A 100 -8.63 -7.64 -16.61
CA LYS A 100 -10.10 -7.53 -16.63
C LYS A 100 -10.66 -8.05 -15.31
N PHE A 101 -11.58 -7.29 -14.71
CA PHE A 101 -12.30 -7.72 -13.51
C PHE A 101 -13.30 -8.82 -13.89
N VAL A 102 -13.23 -9.93 -13.15
CA VAL A 102 -14.18 -11.05 -13.28
C VAL A 102 -15.13 -11.03 -12.09
N ASP A 103 -14.60 -11.31 -10.90
CA ASP A 103 -15.28 -11.27 -9.61
C ASP A 103 -14.23 -11.12 -8.49
N GLU A 104 -14.68 -10.96 -7.25
CA GLU A 104 -13.81 -10.86 -6.07
C GLU A 104 -13.02 -12.15 -5.81
N GLY A 105 -13.59 -13.31 -6.15
CA GLY A 105 -12.92 -14.60 -6.01
C GLY A 105 -11.72 -14.74 -6.94
N ASP A 106 -11.75 -14.15 -8.13
CA ASP A 106 -10.63 -14.09 -9.06
C ASP A 106 -9.47 -13.28 -8.50
N VAL A 107 -9.77 -12.17 -7.83
CA VAL A 107 -8.76 -11.37 -7.13
C VAL A 107 -8.10 -12.17 -6.00
N VAL A 108 -8.90 -12.86 -5.19
CA VAL A 108 -8.37 -13.70 -4.09
C VAL A 108 -7.49 -14.82 -4.64
N ARG A 109 -7.93 -15.52 -5.69
CA ARG A 109 -7.15 -16.58 -6.34
C ARG A 109 -5.83 -16.08 -6.92
N GLU A 110 -5.80 -14.87 -7.48
CA GLU A 110 -4.57 -14.23 -7.98
C GLU A 110 -3.55 -14.05 -6.85
N TYR A 111 -4.00 -13.57 -5.69
CA TYR A 111 -3.19 -13.44 -4.49
C TYR A 111 -2.72 -14.78 -3.96
N GLU A 112 -3.61 -15.75 -3.77
CA GLU A 112 -3.26 -17.09 -3.28
C GLU A 112 -2.25 -17.80 -4.19
N THR A 113 -2.45 -17.72 -5.51
CA THR A 113 -1.54 -18.32 -6.50
C THR A 113 -0.16 -17.69 -6.43
N TRP A 114 -0.08 -16.36 -6.33
CA TRP A 114 1.19 -15.66 -6.16
C TRP A 114 1.86 -16.04 -4.84
N ARG A 115 1.10 -16.03 -3.73
CA ARG A 115 1.59 -16.34 -2.38
C ARG A 115 2.17 -17.75 -2.31
N ALA A 116 1.48 -18.74 -2.88
CA ALA A 116 1.96 -20.13 -2.98
C ALA A 116 3.25 -20.25 -3.81
N GLY A 117 3.48 -19.33 -4.76
CA GLY A 117 4.69 -19.29 -5.58
C GLY A 117 5.92 -18.68 -4.89
N LEU A 118 5.77 -17.98 -3.76
CA LEU A 118 6.88 -17.29 -3.08
C LEU A 118 7.81 -18.22 -2.28
N GLY A 119 7.35 -19.43 -1.96
CA GLY A 119 8.11 -20.48 -1.25
C GLY A 119 8.93 -21.40 -2.18
N LYS A 120 9.13 -21.00 -3.44
CA LYS A 120 10.02 -21.64 -4.41
C LYS A 120 11.30 -20.85 -4.58
#